data_AF-A0A5D3D887-F1
#
_entry.id   AF-A0A5D3D887-F1
#
_cell.length_a   1.000
_cell.length_b   1.000
_cell.length_c   1.000
_cell.angle_alpha   90.00
_cell.angle_beta   90.00
_cell.angle_gamma   90.00
#
_symmetry.space_group_name_H-M   'P 1'
#
loop_
_entity.id
_entity.type
_entity.pdbx_description
1 polymer ?
#
loop_
_entity_poly.entity_id
_entity_poly.type
_entity_poly.pdbx_seq_one_letter_code
_entity_poly.pdbx_strand_id
1 'polypeptide(L)'
;MSLADPSGKAQRDRLAELEEQMLYLAEVSNSIRYLESHLEEISEKAGTIDAVVGRVEGLPIQELLARVDTLKANTNVKRTVNYEPGDSSSGFTAHMEERVNELDSSQKTLLEMINGMSEDFRATLDVVRNEIADVNTRLSLTMRAMANQVLVGGTVPVTKVKVPEPKPFCGVRDAKALENFIFDLEQYFKATNTVTEEAKVTLTTMYLCEDAKLWWRSRYMNIQERRCTIDT
;
A
#
# COMPACT_ATOMS: atom_id res chain seq x y z
N MET A 1 39.63 45.70 -31.97
CA MET A 1 38.37 44.97 -31.69
C MET A 1 38.71 43.87 -30.69
N SER A 2 38.21 43.98 -29.46
CA SER A 2 38.53 43.04 -28.38
C SER A 2 37.68 41.78 -28.53
N LEU A 3 38.31 40.61 -28.68
CA LEU A 3 37.62 39.32 -28.73
C LEU A 3 37.12 38.98 -27.31
N ALA A 4 35.81 39.07 -27.12
CA ALA A 4 35.16 38.57 -25.92
C ALA A 4 35.24 37.03 -25.92
N ASP A 5 35.85 36.48 -24.87
CA ASP A 5 36.18 35.06 -24.73
C ASP A 5 34.90 34.21 -24.61
N PRO A 6 34.51 33.44 -25.62
CA PRO A 6 33.22 32.74 -25.66
C PRO A 6 33.12 31.58 -24.65
N SER A 7 34.25 31.16 -24.07
CA SER A 7 34.37 30.09 -23.08
C SER A 7 33.65 30.41 -21.75
N GLY A 8 33.75 31.65 -21.28
CA GLY A 8 33.19 32.04 -19.97
C GLY A 8 31.67 32.15 -19.96
N LYS A 9 31.03 32.35 -21.12
CA LYS A 9 29.56 32.39 -21.23
C LYS A 9 28.98 30.98 -21.16
N ALA A 10 29.55 30.03 -21.91
CA ALA A 10 29.13 28.63 -21.90
C ALA A 10 29.31 27.97 -20.51
N GLN A 11 30.33 28.35 -19.74
CA GLN A 11 30.50 27.88 -18.36
C GLN A 11 29.45 28.43 -17.41
N ARG A 12 29.05 29.71 -17.56
CA ARG A 12 27.99 30.32 -16.74
C ARG A 12 26.62 29.74 -17.05
N ASP A 13 26.32 29.49 -18.33
CA ASP A 13 25.05 28.90 -18.75
C ASP A 13 24.92 27.46 -18.20
N ARG A 14 26.01 26.68 -18.19
CA ARG A 14 26.05 25.34 -17.57
C ARG A 14 25.88 25.38 -16.05
N LEU A 15 26.43 26.39 -15.38
CA LEU A 15 26.29 26.54 -13.93
C LEU A 15 24.84 26.85 -13.55
N ALA A 16 24.18 27.74 -14.32
CA ALA A 16 22.77 28.08 -14.12
C ALA A 16 21.84 26.88 -14.34
N GLU A 17 22.10 26.06 -15.37
CA GLU A 17 21.35 24.83 -15.62
C GLU A 17 21.52 23.81 -14.49
N LEU A 18 22.72 23.71 -13.92
CA LEU A 18 23.00 22.82 -12.80
C LEU A 18 22.33 23.31 -11.50
N GLU A 19 22.25 24.62 -11.29
CA GLU A 19 21.53 25.25 -10.17
C GLU A 19 20.01 25.01 -10.28
N GLU A 20 19.44 25.10 -11.48
CA GLU A 20 18.04 24.78 -11.74
C GLU A 20 17.73 23.30 -11.48
N GLN A 21 18.61 22.39 -11.91
CA GLN A 21 18.50 20.97 -11.61
C GLN A 21 18.61 20.68 -10.11
N MET A 22 19.49 21.38 -9.39
CA MET A 22 19.60 21.25 -7.94
C MET A 22 18.33 21.73 -7.21
N LEU A 23 17.71 22.81 -7.68
CA LEU A 23 16.42 23.27 -7.15
C LEU A 23 15.32 22.23 -7.36
N TYR A 24 15.25 21.66 -8.57
CA TYR A 24 14.28 20.61 -8.89
C TYR A 24 14.48 19.35 -8.03
N LEU A 25 15.72 18.92 -7.84
CA LEU A 25 16.07 17.80 -6.95
C LEU A 25 15.67 18.08 -5.49
N ALA A 26 15.85 19.31 -5.00
CA ALA A 26 15.42 19.70 -3.66
C ALA A 26 13.89 19.68 -3.50
N GLU A 27 13.15 20.09 -4.53
CA GLU A 27 11.69 20.03 -4.55
C GLU A 27 11.19 18.58 -4.54
N VAL A 28 11.75 17.73 -5.41
CA VAL A 28 11.44 16.29 -5.46
C VAL A 28 11.74 15.63 -4.11
N SER A 29 12.87 15.94 -3.48
CA SER A 29 13.24 15.40 -2.18
C SER A 29 12.27 15.83 -1.08
N ASN A 30 11.72 17.05 -1.14
CA ASN A 30 10.69 17.51 -0.22
C ASN A 30 9.36 16.79 -0.45
N SER A 31 8.97 16.55 -1.70
CA SER A 31 7.76 15.78 -2.02
C SER A 31 7.86 14.33 -1.55
N ILE A 32 9.02 13.69 -1.69
CA ILE A 32 9.25 12.32 -1.19
C ILE A 32 9.05 12.29 0.33
N ARG A 33 9.70 13.21 1.06
CA ARG A 33 9.56 13.29 2.52
C ARG A 33 8.11 13.53 2.97
N TYR A 34 7.36 14.33 2.21
CA TYR A 34 5.93 14.55 2.47
C TYR A 34 5.11 13.27 2.27
N LEU A 35 5.38 12.52 1.21
CA LEU A 35 4.70 11.24 0.94
C LEU A 35 5.06 10.16 1.97
N GLU A 36 6.30 10.10 2.42
CA GLU A 36 6.74 9.18 3.48
C GLU A 36 5.99 9.45 4.80
N SER A 37 5.84 10.73 5.18
CA SER A 37 5.07 11.11 6.37
C SER A 37 3.60 10.70 6.26
N HIS A 38 2.99 10.84 5.09
CA HIS A 38 1.60 10.41 4.86
C HIS A 38 1.45 8.89 4.86
N LEU A 39 2.43 8.17 4.32
CA LEU A 39 2.42 6.72 4.32
C LEU A 39 2.50 6.16 5.74
N GLU A 40 3.31 6.77 6.60
CA GLU A 40 3.40 6.41 8.02
C GLU A 40 2.07 6.66 8.75
N GLU A 41 1.42 7.82 8.50
CA GLU A 41 0.10 8.12 9.08
C GLU A 41 -0.98 7.12 8.61
N ILE A 42 -0.96 6.73 7.33
CA ILE A 42 -1.86 5.71 6.79
C ILE A 42 -1.60 4.34 7.42
N SER A 43 -0.33 3.97 7.60
CA SER A 43 0.07 2.72 8.25
C SER A 43 -0.45 2.64 9.69
N GLU A 44 -0.29 3.71 10.47
CA GLU A 44 -0.80 3.79 11.84
C GLU A 44 -2.33 3.64 11.87
N LYS A 45 -3.04 4.38 11.01
CA LYS A 45 -4.51 4.26 10.90
C LYS A 45 -4.94 2.85 10.51
N ALA A 46 -4.25 2.20 9.58
CA ALA A 46 -4.55 0.82 9.19
C ALA A 46 -4.43 -0.14 10.38
N GLY A 47 -3.39 0.00 11.21
CA GLY A 47 -3.23 -0.77 12.45
C GLY A 47 -4.39 -0.55 13.44
N THR A 48 -4.91 0.67 13.55
CA THR A 48 -6.09 0.94 14.40
C THR A 48 -7.37 0.29 13.86
N ILE A 49 -7.54 0.25 12.53
CA ILE A 49 -8.68 -0.44 11.90
C ILE A 49 -8.61 -1.94 12.16
N ASP A 50 -7.44 -2.55 12.00
CA ASP A 50 -7.24 -3.98 12.25
C ASP A 50 -7.56 -4.34 13.71
N ALA A 51 -7.15 -3.48 14.66
CA ALA A 51 -7.52 -3.62 16.07
C ALA A 51 -9.04 -3.48 16.33
N VAL A 52 -9.73 -2.61 15.59
CA VAL A 52 -11.20 -2.46 15.67
C VAL A 52 -11.90 -3.66 15.06
N VAL A 53 -11.43 -4.17 13.92
CA VAL A 53 -11.96 -5.38 13.26
C VAL A 53 -11.86 -6.58 14.19
N GLY A 54 -10.71 -6.81 14.81
CA GLY A 54 -10.54 -7.89 15.79
C GLY A 54 -11.48 -7.77 17.00
N ARG A 55 -11.80 -6.54 17.44
CA ARG A 55 -12.81 -6.32 18.50
C ARG A 55 -14.23 -6.63 18.00
N VAL A 56 -14.58 -6.24 16.78
CA VAL A 56 -15.90 -6.49 16.18
C VAL A 56 -16.13 -7.99 15.96
N GLU A 57 -15.12 -8.72 15.47
CA GLU A 57 -15.17 -10.20 15.36
C GLU A 57 -15.30 -10.88 16.72
N GLY A 58 -14.72 -10.28 17.77
CA GLY A 58 -14.87 -10.74 19.16
C GLY A 58 -16.18 -10.34 19.84
N LEU A 59 -17.07 -9.57 19.19
CA LEU A 59 -18.33 -9.15 19.80
C LEU A 59 -19.36 -10.29 19.82
N PRO A 60 -20.19 -10.39 20.89
CA PRO A 60 -21.29 -11.33 20.97
C PRO A 60 -22.36 -11.16 19.88
N ILE A 61 -22.26 -10.12 19.03
CA ILE A 61 -23.17 -9.85 17.90
C ILE A 61 -23.07 -10.94 16.83
N GLN A 62 -21.87 -11.43 16.52
CA GLN A 62 -21.71 -12.54 15.57
C GLN A 62 -22.29 -13.85 16.12
N GLU A 63 -22.13 -14.09 17.43
CA GLU A 63 -22.75 -15.21 18.12
C GLU A 63 -24.28 -15.05 18.20
N LEU A 64 -24.79 -13.82 18.39
CA LEU A 64 -26.22 -13.50 18.35
C LEU A 64 -26.82 -13.76 16.96
N LEU A 65 -26.12 -13.37 15.88
CA LEU A 65 -26.54 -13.68 14.51
C LEU A 65 -26.64 -15.18 14.28
N ALA A 66 -25.62 -15.95 14.68
CA ALA A 66 -25.64 -17.41 14.58
C ALA A 66 -26.79 -18.05 15.40
N ARG A 67 -27.07 -17.51 16.59
CA ARG A 67 -28.20 -17.96 17.43
C ARG A 67 -29.55 -17.59 16.83
N VAL A 68 -29.69 -16.42 16.21
CA VAL A 68 -30.91 -15.99 15.51
C VAL A 68 -31.18 -16.87 14.29
N ASP A 69 -30.16 -17.21 13.51
CA ASP A 69 -30.29 -18.14 12.38
C ASP A 69 -30.72 -19.54 12.83
N THR A 70 -30.12 -20.03 13.92
CA THR A 70 -30.51 -21.31 14.55
C THR A 70 -31.95 -21.27 15.06
N LEU A 71 -32.37 -20.17 15.70
CA LEU A 71 -33.73 -20.01 16.21
C LEU A 71 -34.76 -19.93 15.07
N LYS A 72 -34.43 -19.25 13.97
CA LYS A 72 -35.25 -19.15 12.77
C LYS A 72 -35.44 -20.53 12.12
N ALA A 73 -34.38 -21.33 12.03
CA ALA A 73 -34.47 -22.72 11.55
C ALA A 73 -35.38 -23.58 12.45
N ASN A 74 -35.21 -23.48 13.78
CA ASN A 74 -36.01 -24.23 14.74
C ASN A 74 -37.50 -23.83 14.74
N THR A 75 -37.81 -22.56 14.50
CA THR A 75 -39.20 -22.06 14.46
C THR A 75 -39.93 -22.56 13.21
N ASN A 76 -39.22 -22.66 12.08
CA ASN A 76 -39.75 -23.25 10.85
C ASN A 76 -39.98 -24.77 10.98
N VAL A 77 -39.13 -25.46 11.75
CA VAL A 77 -39.30 -26.88 12.09
C VAL A 77 -40.45 -27.10 13.08
N LYS A 78 -40.62 -26.23 14.08
CA LYS A 78 -41.69 -26.37 15.09
C LYS A 78 -43.09 -26.11 14.52
N ARG A 79 -43.20 -25.37 13.41
CA ARG A 79 -44.47 -25.11 12.69
C ARG A 79 -45.03 -26.36 11.99
N THR A 80 -44.27 -27.46 11.89
CA THR A 80 -44.72 -28.73 11.30
C THR A 80 -45.15 -29.79 12.32
N VAL A 81 -45.00 -29.53 13.62
CA VAL A 81 -45.39 -30.47 14.68
C VAL A 81 -46.70 -30.01 15.30
N ASN A 82 -47.80 -30.64 14.88
CA ASN A 82 -49.14 -30.42 15.39
C ASN A 82 -49.20 -30.76 16.89
N TYR A 83 -49.57 -29.79 17.72
CA TYR A 83 -49.94 -30.02 19.12
C TYR A 83 -51.46 -30.16 19.21
N GLU A 84 -51.93 -31.29 19.77
CA GLU A 84 -53.35 -31.45 20.12
C GLU A 84 -53.73 -30.50 21.28
N PRO A 85 -54.83 -29.74 21.16
CA PRO A 85 -55.28 -28.83 22.20
C PRO A 85 -55.82 -29.56 23.44
N GLY A 86 -55.06 -29.51 24.53
CA GLY A 86 -55.51 -29.90 25.87
C GLY A 86 -56.19 -28.74 26.58
N ASP A 87 -57.39 -28.98 27.08
CA ASP A 87 -58.30 -28.01 27.68
C ASP A 87 -57.82 -27.54 29.06
N SER A 88 -57.27 -26.32 29.16
CA SER A 88 -57.17 -25.54 30.41
C SER A 88 -56.74 -24.07 30.20
N SER A 89 -57.53 -23.18 30.82
CA SER A 89 -57.24 -21.79 31.24
C SER A 89 -57.07 -20.70 30.16
N SER A 90 -58.20 -20.09 29.79
CA SER A 90 -58.35 -18.89 28.94
C SER A 90 -57.41 -17.71 29.33
N GLY A 91 -57.15 -17.50 30.63
CA GLY A 91 -56.29 -16.39 31.09
C GLY A 91 -54.80 -16.59 30.82
N PHE A 92 -54.30 -17.83 30.82
CA PHE A 92 -52.90 -18.12 30.51
C PHE A 92 -52.60 -17.94 29.01
N THR A 93 -53.57 -18.31 28.18
CA THR A 93 -53.48 -18.18 26.71
C THR A 93 -53.44 -16.70 26.29
N ALA A 94 -54.29 -15.85 26.88
CA ALA A 94 -54.32 -14.41 26.59
C ALA A 94 -53.01 -13.69 26.99
N HIS A 95 -52.44 -14.01 28.17
CA HIS A 95 -51.17 -13.44 28.61
C HIS A 95 -49.99 -13.86 27.73
N MET A 96 -49.96 -15.13 27.27
CA MET A 96 -48.93 -15.59 26.35
C MET A 96 -49.05 -14.91 24.98
N GLU A 97 -50.27 -14.69 24.49
CA GLU A 97 -50.53 -13.98 23.22
C GLU A 97 -50.10 -12.52 23.29
N GLU A 98 -50.38 -11.82 24.40
CA GLU A 98 -49.90 -10.43 24.63
C GLU A 98 -48.37 -10.36 24.62
N ARG A 99 -47.69 -11.27 25.33
CA ARG A 99 -46.21 -11.35 25.38
C ARG A 99 -45.58 -11.66 24.02
N VAL A 100 -46.25 -12.45 23.18
CA VAL A 100 -45.81 -12.74 21.82
C VAL A 100 -45.95 -11.51 20.92
N ASN A 101 -47.05 -10.76 21.04
CA ASN A 101 -47.26 -9.53 20.27
C ASN A 101 -46.28 -8.43 20.67
N GLU A 102 -45.98 -8.29 21.97
CA GLU A 102 -44.99 -7.34 22.48
C GLU A 102 -43.59 -7.69 21.96
N LEU A 103 -43.24 -8.98 21.97
CA LEU A 103 -41.98 -9.49 21.40
C LEU A 103 -41.89 -9.21 19.89
N ASP A 104 -42.95 -9.46 19.12
CA ASP A 104 -43.00 -9.18 17.67
C ASP A 104 -42.80 -7.69 17.39
N SER A 105 -43.44 -6.81 18.16
CA SER A 105 -43.25 -5.36 18.05
C SER A 105 -41.82 -4.92 18.34
N SER A 106 -41.18 -5.53 19.35
CA SER A 106 -39.80 -5.22 19.73
C SER A 106 -38.82 -5.70 18.65
N GLN A 107 -39.06 -6.87 18.06
CA GLN A 107 -38.26 -7.40 16.95
C GLN A 107 -38.37 -6.52 15.71
N LYS A 108 -39.58 -6.07 15.38
CA LYS A 108 -39.80 -5.13 14.29
C LYS A 108 -39.04 -3.81 14.49
N THR A 109 -39.11 -3.26 15.70
CA THR A 109 -38.39 -2.01 16.05
C THR A 109 -36.87 -2.19 15.90
N LEU A 110 -36.32 -3.31 16.38
CA LEU A 110 -34.89 -3.60 16.23
C LEU A 110 -34.47 -3.76 14.76
N LEU A 111 -35.30 -4.41 13.94
CA LEU A 111 -35.04 -4.54 12.50
C LEU A 111 -35.04 -3.19 11.79
N GLU A 112 -35.97 -2.29 12.13
CA GLU A 112 -36.02 -0.93 11.57
C GLU A 112 -34.77 -0.13 11.95
N MET A 113 -34.32 -0.22 13.20
CA MET A 113 -33.07 0.42 13.65
C MET A 113 -31.84 -0.13 12.92
N ILE A 114 -31.73 -1.45 12.76
CA ILE A 114 -30.63 -2.10 12.04
C ILE A 114 -30.62 -1.68 10.56
N ASN A 115 -31.79 -1.64 9.92
CA ASN A 115 -31.89 -1.18 8.53
C ASN A 115 -31.47 0.28 8.38
N GLY A 116 -31.92 1.17 9.27
CA GLY A 116 -31.53 2.57 9.27
C GLY A 116 -30.01 2.75 9.39
N MET A 117 -29.38 2.06 10.35
CA MET A 117 -27.92 2.09 10.47
C MET A 117 -27.22 1.53 9.22
N SER A 118 -27.74 0.43 8.64
CA SER A 118 -27.17 -0.15 7.42
C SER A 118 -27.29 0.78 6.22
N GLU A 119 -28.38 1.53 6.12
CA GLU A 119 -28.59 2.58 5.11
C GLU A 119 -27.56 3.71 5.28
N ASP A 120 -27.37 4.22 6.49
CA ASP A 120 -26.38 5.27 6.79
C ASP A 120 -24.94 4.84 6.48
N PHE A 121 -24.58 3.60 6.85
CA PHE A 121 -23.27 3.04 6.52
C PHE A 121 -23.07 2.92 5.01
N ARG A 122 -24.08 2.46 4.27
CA ARG A 122 -24.03 2.34 2.82
C ARG A 122 -23.90 3.71 2.15
N ALA A 123 -24.65 4.71 2.61
CA ALA A 123 -24.54 6.08 2.11
C ALA A 123 -23.13 6.63 2.31
N THR A 124 -22.54 6.42 3.48
CA THR A 124 -21.16 6.84 3.79
C THR A 124 -20.14 6.13 2.90
N LEU A 125 -20.28 4.81 2.70
CA LEU A 125 -19.41 4.05 1.81
C LEU A 125 -19.49 4.51 0.35
N ASP A 126 -20.68 4.86 -0.13
CA ASP A 126 -20.86 5.37 -1.49
C ASP A 126 -20.19 6.74 -1.67
N VAL A 127 -20.26 7.63 -0.66
CA VAL A 127 -19.50 8.89 -0.66
C VAL A 127 -18.00 8.62 -0.78
N VAL A 128 -17.45 7.75 0.06
CA VAL A 128 -16.01 7.41 0.04
C VAL A 128 -15.60 6.81 -1.30
N ARG A 129 -16.40 5.90 -1.88
CA ARG A 129 -16.13 5.33 -3.21
C ARG A 129 -16.11 6.39 -4.30
N ASN A 130 -17.03 7.35 -4.25
CA ASN A 130 -17.08 8.45 -5.20
C ASN A 130 -15.89 9.39 -5.06
N GLU A 131 -15.43 9.68 -3.84
CA GLU A 131 -14.23 10.47 -3.60
C GLU A 131 -12.97 9.77 -4.10
N ILE A 132 -12.84 8.45 -3.89
CA ILE A 132 -11.73 7.67 -4.44
C ILE A 132 -11.74 7.71 -5.97
N ALA A 133 -12.92 7.59 -6.59
CA ALA A 133 -13.06 7.71 -8.03
C ALA A 133 -12.65 9.11 -8.53
N ASP A 134 -13.09 10.17 -7.87
CA ASP A 134 -12.70 11.55 -8.19
C ASP A 134 -11.18 11.74 -8.10
N VAL A 135 -10.57 11.36 -6.98
CA VAL A 135 -9.12 11.45 -6.77
C VAL A 135 -8.36 10.67 -7.85
N ASN A 136 -8.79 9.46 -8.20
CA ASN A 136 -8.17 8.67 -9.26
C ASN A 136 -8.28 9.34 -10.64
N THR A 137 -9.43 9.96 -10.96
CA THR A 137 -9.57 10.70 -12.22
C THR A 137 -8.66 11.92 -12.25
N ARG A 138 -8.57 12.68 -11.16
CA ARG A 138 -7.68 13.85 -11.03
C ARG A 138 -6.21 13.44 -11.15
N LEU A 139 -5.80 12.37 -10.49
CA LEU A 139 -4.44 11.83 -10.58
C LEU A 139 -4.09 11.45 -12.03
N SER A 140 -4.99 10.74 -12.70
CA SER A 140 -4.82 10.32 -14.10
C SER A 140 -4.71 11.52 -15.05
N LEU A 141 -5.53 12.56 -14.83
CA LEU A 141 -5.47 13.80 -15.59
C LEU A 141 -4.16 14.54 -15.37
N THR A 142 -3.69 14.64 -14.13
CA THR A 142 -2.40 15.26 -13.79
C THR A 142 -1.24 14.50 -14.43
N MET A 143 -1.21 13.17 -14.31
CA MET A 143 -0.21 12.33 -14.96
C MET A 143 -0.18 12.52 -16.48
N ARG A 144 -1.36 12.59 -17.12
CA ARG A 144 -1.48 12.86 -18.56
C ARG A 144 -1.03 14.27 -18.92
N ALA A 145 -1.36 15.28 -18.11
CA ALA A 145 -0.92 16.65 -18.34
C ALA A 145 0.61 16.78 -18.22
N MET A 146 1.23 16.11 -17.25
CA MET A 146 2.71 16.05 -17.14
C MET A 146 3.33 15.35 -18.34
N ALA A 147 2.77 14.22 -18.79
CA ALA A 147 3.24 13.53 -20.00
C ALA A 147 3.09 14.39 -21.27
N ASN A 148 2.02 15.18 -21.37
CA ASN A 148 1.79 16.06 -22.52
C ASN A 148 2.64 17.35 -22.48
N GLN A 149 3.01 17.84 -21.29
CA GLN A 149 3.99 18.93 -21.15
C GLN A 149 5.37 18.54 -21.70
N VAL A 150 5.71 17.25 -21.66
CA VAL A 150 6.93 16.71 -22.29
C VAL A 150 6.86 16.72 -23.84
N LEU A 151 5.66 16.88 -24.45
CA LEU A 151 5.48 16.81 -25.91
C LEU A 151 5.20 18.17 -26.60
N VAL A 152 4.73 19.21 -25.89
CA VAL A 152 4.28 20.48 -26.51
C VAL A 152 5.37 21.57 -26.64
N GLY A 153 6.54 21.39 -26.04
CA GLY A 153 7.72 22.20 -26.32
C GLY A 153 8.63 21.45 -27.29
N GLY A 154 8.78 21.96 -28.52
CA GLY A 154 9.51 21.29 -29.60
C GLY A 154 10.81 20.63 -29.16
N THR A 155 10.92 19.33 -29.47
CA THR A 155 12.15 18.52 -29.48
C THR A 155 13.27 19.04 -28.57
N VAL A 156 13.08 19.00 -27.26
CA VAL A 156 14.23 18.79 -26.38
C VAL A 156 14.44 17.29 -26.41
N PRO A 157 15.53 16.76 -27.01
CA PRO A 157 15.89 15.40 -26.72
C PRO A 157 16.12 15.41 -25.22
N VAL A 158 15.24 14.76 -24.45
CA VAL A 158 15.60 14.29 -23.11
C VAL A 158 16.79 13.40 -23.40
N THR A 159 17.99 13.97 -23.31
CA THR A 159 19.23 13.26 -23.23
C THR A 159 19.00 12.38 -22.02
N LYS A 160 18.65 11.11 -22.26
CA LYS A 160 18.76 10.06 -21.26
C LYS A 160 20.19 10.17 -20.80
N VAL A 161 20.41 10.87 -19.68
CA VAL A 161 21.72 11.04 -19.09
C VAL A 161 22.20 9.63 -18.89
N LYS A 162 23.20 9.23 -19.67
CA LYS A 162 23.78 7.89 -19.55
C LYS A 162 24.38 7.84 -18.17
N VAL A 163 23.69 7.19 -17.24
CA VAL A 163 24.20 6.97 -15.90
C VAL A 163 25.53 6.23 -16.06
N PRO A 164 26.63 6.77 -15.54
CA PRO A 164 27.93 6.10 -15.64
C PRO A 164 27.86 4.76 -14.92
N GLU A 165 28.36 3.71 -15.58
CA GLU A 165 28.39 2.37 -14.99
C GLU A 165 29.43 2.30 -13.85
N PRO A 166 29.10 1.62 -12.74
CA PRO A 166 30.03 1.40 -11.63
C PRO A 166 31.26 0.62 -12.07
N LYS A 167 32.39 0.85 -11.38
CA LYS A 167 33.60 0.06 -11.58
C LYS A 167 33.44 -1.33 -10.99
N PRO A 168 33.82 -2.40 -11.72
CA PRO A 168 33.79 -3.75 -11.16
C PRO A 168 34.74 -3.92 -9.97
N PHE A 169 34.33 -4.70 -8.97
CA PHE A 169 35.16 -5.06 -7.83
C PHE A 169 35.70 -6.48 -7.96
N CYS A 170 37.03 -6.60 -7.98
CA CYS A 170 37.73 -7.86 -8.24
C CYS A 170 38.30 -8.53 -6.97
N GLY A 171 37.86 -8.11 -5.77
CA GLY A 171 38.28 -8.78 -4.52
C GLY A 171 39.58 -8.26 -3.91
N VAL A 172 39.98 -7.03 -4.25
CA VAL A 172 41.14 -6.37 -3.63
C VAL A 172 40.90 -6.25 -2.12
N ARG A 173 41.89 -6.68 -1.32
CA ARG A 173 41.82 -6.64 0.16
C ARG A 173 42.14 -5.23 0.70
N ASP A 174 41.36 -4.26 0.25
CA ASP A 174 41.45 -2.86 0.62
C ASP A 174 40.05 -2.38 1.04
N ALA A 175 39.93 -1.96 2.30
CA ALA A 175 38.67 -1.48 2.87
C ALA A 175 38.12 -0.26 2.12
N LYS A 176 39.00 0.67 1.70
CA LYS A 176 38.60 1.86 0.96
C LYS A 176 38.10 1.51 -0.44
N ALA A 177 38.72 0.53 -1.09
CA ALA A 177 38.27 0.06 -2.40
C ALA A 177 36.88 -0.59 -2.31
N LEU A 178 36.63 -1.35 -1.23
CA LEU A 178 35.34 -1.97 -0.97
C LEU A 178 34.26 -0.92 -0.64
N GLU A 179 34.55 0.05 0.23
CA GLU A 179 33.61 1.13 0.57
C GLU A 179 33.23 1.97 -0.65
N ASN A 180 34.20 2.33 -1.49
CA ASN A 180 33.94 3.06 -2.73
C ASN A 180 33.05 2.27 -3.69
N PHE A 181 33.28 0.95 -3.82
CA PHE A 181 32.46 0.09 -4.67
C PHE A 181 31.00 0.02 -4.20
N ILE A 182 30.80 -0.14 -2.88
CA ILE A 182 29.45 -0.16 -2.29
C ILE A 182 28.76 1.18 -2.53
N PHE A 183 29.46 2.28 -2.26
CA PHE A 183 28.92 3.63 -2.45
C PHE A 183 28.54 3.89 -3.92
N ASP A 184 29.40 3.53 -4.88
CA ASP A 184 29.15 3.71 -6.32
C ASP A 184 27.91 2.91 -6.77
N LEU A 185 27.72 1.68 -6.26
CA LEU A 185 26.52 0.88 -6.53
C LEU A 185 25.25 1.48 -5.95
N GLU A 186 25.30 2.01 -4.72
CA GLU A 186 24.16 2.68 -4.10
C GLU A 186 23.73 3.92 -4.90
N GLN A 187 24.69 4.73 -5.36
CA GLN A 187 24.38 5.88 -6.20
C GLN A 187 23.81 5.44 -7.55
N TYR A 188 24.34 4.35 -8.12
CA TYR A 188 23.84 3.79 -9.36
C TYR A 188 22.39 3.33 -9.22
N PHE A 189 22.04 2.59 -8.16
CA PHE A 189 20.65 2.16 -7.92
C PHE A 189 19.68 3.34 -7.75
N LYS A 190 20.12 4.41 -7.09
CA LYS A 190 19.34 5.65 -6.97
C LYS A 190 19.12 6.31 -8.33
N ALA A 191 20.18 6.38 -9.15
CA ALA A 191 20.12 6.99 -10.49
C ALA A 191 19.31 6.14 -11.49
N THR A 192 19.30 4.82 -11.36
CA THR A 192 18.53 3.89 -12.22
C THR A 192 17.15 3.55 -11.67
N ASN A 193 16.76 4.12 -10.53
CA ASN A 193 15.51 3.82 -9.83
C ASN A 193 15.31 2.31 -9.58
N THR A 194 16.40 1.60 -9.23
CA THR A 194 16.37 0.16 -8.95
C THR A 194 15.88 -0.08 -7.51
N VAL A 195 14.61 -0.46 -7.39
CA VAL A 195 13.90 -0.46 -6.10
C VAL A 195 13.93 -1.81 -5.38
N THR A 196 13.94 -2.94 -6.11
CA THR A 196 13.82 -4.27 -5.48
C THR A 196 15.16 -4.81 -5.01
N GLU A 197 15.20 -5.40 -3.82
CA GLU A 197 16.42 -6.00 -3.25
C GLU A 197 16.97 -7.13 -4.11
N GLU A 198 16.11 -7.94 -4.72
CA GLU A 198 16.51 -8.98 -5.67
C GLU A 198 17.24 -8.40 -6.91
N ALA A 199 16.74 -7.29 -7.46
CA ALA A 199 17.38 -6.63 -8.60
C ALA A 199 18.71 -5.98 -8.19
N LYS A 200 18.79 -5.38 -6.99
CA LYS A 200 20.03 -4.83 -6.45
C LYS A 200 21.09 -5.93 -6.27
N VAL A 201 20.73 -7.06 -5.67
CA VAL A 201 21.64 -8.21 -5.52
C VAL A 201 22.09 -8.72 -6.88
N THR A 202 21.15 -8.95 -7.81
CA THR A 202 21.48 -9.41 -9.16
C THR A 202 22.45 -8.47 -9.86
N LEU A 203 22.20 -7.17 -9.80
CA LEU A 203 23.03 -6.17 -10.46
C LEU A 203 24.41 -6.01 -9.80
N THR A 204 24.49 -5.99 -8.46
CA THR A 204 25.77 -6.01 -7.72
C THR A 204 26.65 -7.19 -8.17
N THR A 205 26.05 -8.37 -8.38
CA THR A 205 26.82 -9.56 -8.80
C THR A 205 27.34 -9.48 -10.23
N MET A 206 26.69 -8.68 -11.08
CA MET A 206 27.19 -8.40 -12.43
C MET A 206 28.50 -7.61 -12.37
N TYR A 207 28.61 -6.68 -11.40
CA TYR A 207 29.80 -5.86 -11.16
C TYR A 207 30.86 -6.50 -10.24
N LEU A 208 30.70 -7.77 -9.87
CA LEU A 208 31.80 -8.56 -9.30
C LEU A 208 32.64 -9.19 -10.41
N CYS A 209 33.96 -9.17 -10.24
CA CYS A 209 34.95 -9.83 -11.10
C CYS A 209 35.89 -10.74 -10.31
N GLU A 210 36.65 -11.56 -11.03
CA GLU A 210 37.74 -12.40 -10.51
C GLU A 210 37.39 -13.15 -9.21
N ASP A 211 38.22 -13.02 -8.18
CA ASP A 211 38.09 -13.72 -6.91
C ASP A 211 36.79 -13.38 -6.18
N ALA A 212 36.32 -12.12 -6.26
CA ALA A 212 35.06 -11.72 -5.65
C ALA A 212 33.86 -12.43 -6.31
N LYS A 213 33.87 -12.58 -7.63
CA LYS A 213 32.80 -13.29 -8.35
C LYS A 213 32.83 -14.80 -8.08
N LEU A 214 34.03 -15.39 -7.97
CA LEU A 214 34.20 -16.80 -7.60
C LEU A 214 33.70 -17.07 -6.19
N TRP A 215 34.05 -16.20 -5.23
CA TRP A 215 33.58 -16.29 -3.86
C TRP A 215 32.05 -16.22 -3.78
N TRP A 216 31.42 -15.24 -4.47
CA TRP A 216 29.97 -15.11 -4.50
C TRP A 216 29.28 -16.35 -5.07
N ARG A 217 29.77 -16.90 -6.18
CA ARG A 217 29.21 -18.14 -6.78
C ARG A 217 29.25 -19.31 -5.81
N SER A 218 30.38 -19.49 -5.12
CA SER A 218 30.51 -20.53 -4.09
C SER A 218 29.50 -20.31 -2.95
N ARG A 219 29.36 -19.07 -2.48
CA ARG A 219 28.41 -18.73 -1.41
C ARG A 219 26.95 -18.93 -1.84
N TYR A 220 26.59 -18.49 -3.04
CA TYR A 220 25.26 -18.65 -3.61
C TYR A 220 24.86 -20.13 -3.71
N MET A 221 25.76 -21.00 -4.18
CA MET A 221 25.50 -22.45 -4.22
C MET A 221 25.28 -23.03 -2.82
N ASN A 222 26.08 -22.60 -1.83
CA ASN A 222 25.89 -23.04 -0.45
C ASN A 222 24.55 -22.60 0.16
N ILE A 223 24.04 -21.41 -0.21
CA ILE A 223 22.71 -20.93 0.21
C ILE A 223 21.60 -21.78 -0.42
N GLN A 224 21.70 -22.05 -1.73
CA GLN A 224 20.74 -22.90 -2.44
C GLN A 224 20.70 -24.32 -1.87
N GLU A 225 21.85 -24.87 -1.51
CA GLU A 225 21.98 -26.19 -0.87
C GLU A 225 21.64 -26.18 0.63
N ARG A 226 21.18 -25.05 1.19
CA ARG A 226 20.90 -24.85 2.63
C ARG A 226 22.07 -25.17 3.56
N ARG A 227 23.30 -25.16 3.05
CA ARG A 227 24.53 -25.32 3.84
C ARG A 227 24.96 -24.01 4.53
N CYS A 228 24.28 -22.92 4.18
CA CYS A 228 24.52 -21.59 4.73
C CYS A 228 23.20 -20.81 4.80
N THR A 229 22.97 -20.17 5.94
CA THR A 229 21.97 -19.12 6.11
C THR A 229 22.70 -17.79 6.32
N ILE A 230 22.28 -16.75 5.62
CA ILE A 230 22.69 -15.38 5.92
C ILE A 230 21.55 -14.81 6.78
N ASP A 231 21.78 -14.72 8.09
CA ASP A 231 20.93 -13.87 8.93
C ASP A 231 21.25 -12.41 8.59
N THR A 232 20.18 -11.63 8.40
CA THR A 232 20.25 -10.20 8.07
C THR A 232 19.92 -9.39 9.31
#